data_AF-A0A929XF64-F1
#
_entry.id   AF-A0A929XF64-F1
#
_cell.length_a   1.000
_cell.length_b   1.000
_cell.length_c   1.000
_cell.angle_alpha   90.00
_cell.angle_beta   90.00
_cell.angle_gamma   90.00
#
_symmetry.space_group_name_H-M   'P 1'
#
loop_
_entity.id
_entity.type
_entity.pdbx_description
1 polymer ?
#
loop_
_entity_poly.entity_id
_entity_poly.type
_entity_poly.pdbx_seq_one_letter_code
_entity_poly.pdbx_strand_id
1 'polypeptide(L)'
;MDDLRIYSEYFNQHPCYFIQYLFERRKNHNPDFIDELCHLETWIENHNHLIQIPKYNEDIKFHFGFKSEIKNLDKYYNNLYFNTSRIDKPKIHLPIEIEKIITFCEKNNINNNYSYFSTFLININLEYLKEFENNIIKVREQYKTTNKKLYISVFKNNNNNTDDINIYDSYMYNKLIKKHSASKNNKYLDIVISYNINNQIDNMSVKIS
;
A
#
# COMPACT_ATOMS: atom_id res chain seq x y z
N MET A 1 -5.79 -17.88 20.97
CA MET A 1 -4.60 -17.68 20.11
C MET A 1 -3.92 -16.40 20.61
N ASP A 2 -2.60 -16.28 20.57
CA ASP A 2 -1.90 -15.05 21.01
C ASP A 2 -1.93 -14.02 19.87
N ASP A 3 -2.32 -12.78 20.17
CA ASP A 3 -2.43 -11.67 19.24
C ASP A 3 -1.10 -11.37 18.53
N LEU A 4 0.01 -11.44 19.27
CA LEU A 4 1.35 -11.25 18.70
C LEU A 4 1.69 -12.34 17.68
N ARG A 5 1.21 -13.56 17.92
CA ARG A 5 1.39 -14.67 16.99
C ARG A 5 0.57 -14.45 15.72
N ILE A 6 -0.69 -14.05 15.85
CA ILE A 6 -1.56 -13.69 14.72
C ILE A 6 -0.88 -12.64 13.84
N TYR A 7 -0.36 -11.56 14.41
CA TYR A 7 0.31 -10.52 13.64
C TYR A 7 1.61 -11.01 12.98
N SER A 8 2.42 -11.77 13.72
CA SER A 8 3.67 -12.32 13.18
C SER A 8 3.42 -13.21 11.97
N GLU A 9 2.38 -14.06 12.02
CA GLU A 9 2.01 -14.97 10.93
C GLU A 9 1.30 -14.23 9.79
N TYR A 10 0.46 -13.25 10.13
CA TYR A 10 -0.30 -12.50 9.14
C TYR A 10 0.60 -11.57 8.31
N PHE A 11 1.45 -10.78 8.96
CA PHE A 11 2.22 -9.72 8.31
C PHE A 11 3.64 -10.13 7.88
N ASN A 12 4.04 -11.39 8.10
CA ASN A 12 5.38 -11.90 7.78
C ASN A 12 5.88 -11.53 6.37
N GLN A 13 4.97 -11.59 5.38
CA GLN A 13 5.32 -11.32 3.99
C GLN A 13 5.48 -9.83 3.67
N HIS A 14 4.72 -8.97 4.35
CA HIS A 14 4.60 -7.55 4.03
C HIS A 14 4.62 -6.68 5.30
N PRO A 15 5.81 -6.34 5.85
CA PRO A 15 5.92 -5.51 7.04
C PRO A 15 5.25 -4.13 6.91
N CYS A 16 5.16 -3.54 5.71
CA CYS A 16 4.49 -2.26 5.54
C CYS A 16 2.98 -2.34 5.84
N TYR A 17 2.36 -3.51 5.65
CA TYR A 17 0.96 -3.76 5.98
C TYR A 17 0.73 -3.70 7.49
N PHE A 18 1.70 -4.17 8.29
CA PHE A 18 1.61 -4.09 9.75
C PHE A 18 1.67 -2.63 10.22
N ILE A 19 2.61 -1.85 9.69
CA ILE A 19 2.74 -0.43 10.00
C ILE A 19 1.43 0.30 9.69
N GLN A 20 0.85 0.02 8.53
CA GLN A 20 -0.36 0.67 8.09
C GLN A 20 -1.60 0.22 8.89
N TYR A 21 -1.70 -1.08 9.22
CA TYR A 21 -2.68 -1.59 10.17
C TYR A 21 -2.64 -0.86 11.51
N LEU A 22 -1.46 -0.63 12.08
CA LEU A 22 -1.32 0.11 13.34
C LEU A 22 -1.82 1.56 13.23
N PHE A 23 -1.56 2.23 12.10
CA PHE A 23 -2.07 3.60 11.87
C PHE A 23 -3.59 3.64 11.81
N GLU A 24 -4.22 2.74 11.05
CA GLU A 24 -5.68 2.68 10.93
C GLU A 24 -6.32 2.24 12.25
N ARG A 25 -5.71 1.32 12.98
CA ARG A 25 -6.16 0.91 14.32
C ARG A 25 -6.16 2.07 15.30
N ARG A 26 -5.14 2.94 15.25
CA ARG A 26 -5.09 4.15 16.09
C ARG A 26 -6.17 5.16 15.69
N LYS A 27 -6.48 5.29 14.40
CA LYS A 27 -7.42 6.28 13.87
C LYS A 27 -8.88 5.86 14.08
N ASN A 28 -9.19 4.59 13.85
CA ASN A 28 -10.54 4.04 13.91
C ASN A 28 -10.72 3.10 15.10
N HIS A 29 -10.08 3.43 16.24
CA HIS A 29 -10.16 2.58 17.42
C HIS A 29 -11.62 2.43 17.86
N ASN A 30 -12.13 1.20 17.75
CA ASN A 30 -13.44 0.84 18.27
C ASN A 30 -13.27 0.09 19.60
N PRO A 31 -13.68 0.68 20.74
CA PRO A 31 -13.58 0.03 22.04
C PRO A 31 -14.48 -1.22 22.17
N ASP A 32 -15.48 -1.39 21.28
CA ASP A 32 -16.39 -2.53 21.29
C ASP A 32 -15.76 -3.80 20.68
N PHE A 33 -14.63 -3.66 19.97
CA PHE A 33 -13.89 -4.80 19.42
C PHE A 33 -12.93 -5.36 20.47
N ILE A 34 -13.38 -6.44 21.11
CA ILE A 34 -12.65 -7.18 22.14
C ILE A 34 -11.54 -8.06 21.53
N ASP A 35 -11.72 -8.54 20.29
CA ASP A 35 -10.82 -9.48 19.63
C ASP A 35 -9.98 -8.81 18.52
N GLU A 36 -8.69 -9.12 18.48
CA GLU A 36 -7.75 -8.60 17.48
C GLU A 36 -8.03 -9.09 16.06
N LEU A 37 -8.63 -10.27 15.90
CA LEU A 37 -9.07 -10.76 14.61
C LEU A 37 -10.18 -9.87 14.03
N CYS A 38 -11.06 -9.32 14.87
CA CYS A 38 -12.08 -8.37 14.45
C CYS A 38 -11.47 -7.07 13.90
N HIS A 39 -10.45 -6.53 14.59
CA HIS A 39 -9.72 -5.34 14.13
C HIS A 39 -9.03 -5.61 12.80
N LEU A 40 -8.39 -6.78 12.67
CA LEU A 40 -7.67 -7.16 11.46
C LEU A 40 -8.62 -7.40 10.27
N GLU A 41 -9.75 -8.09 10.47
CA GLU A 41 -10.73 -8.35 9.43
C GLU A 41 -11.35 -7.03 8.94
N THR A 42 -11.72 -6.15 9.88
CA THR A 42 -12.24 -4.80 9.56
C THR A 42 -11.23 -4.00 8.74
N TRP A 43 -9.95 -4.06 9.09
CA TRP A 43 -8.89 -3.39 8.35
C TRP A 43 -8.77 -3.92 6.91
N ILE A 44 -8.80 -5.24 6.71
CA ILE A 44 -8.78 -5.86 5.38
C ILE A 44 -9.99 -5.42 4.56
N GLU A 45 -11.18 -5.47 5.15
CA GLU A 45 -12.43 -5.10 4.48
C GLU A 45 -12.43 -3.64 4.05
N ASN A 46 -12.02 -2.73 4.94
CA ASN A 46 -11.95 -1.29 4.65
C ASN A 46 -10.93 -0.95 3.54
N HIS A 47 -9.86 -1.74 3.41
CA HIS A 47 -8.90 -1.56 2.32
C HIS A 47 -9.42 -2.07 0.97
N ASN A 48 -10.16 -3.17 1.00
CA ASN A 48 -10.66 -3.83 -0.20
C ASN A 48 -11.93 -3.19 -0.75
N HIS A 49 -12.81 -2.79 0.17
CA HIS A 49 -14.02 -2.06 -0.11
C HIS A 49 -13.79 -0.65 0.38
N LEU A 50 -13.63 0.28 -0.55
CA LEU A 50 -13.71 1.71 -0.24
C LEU A 50 -15.07 2.00 0.38
N ILE A 51 -15.20 1.82 1.69
CA ILE A 51 -16.31 2.38 2.43
C ILE A 51 -16.05 3.88 2.37
N GLN A 52 -16.81 4.56 1.52
CA GLN A 52 -17.17 5.95 1.75
C GLN A 52 -17.72 6.01 3.16
N ILE A 53 -16.88 6.27 4.16
CA ILE A 53 -17.35 6.71 5.46
C ILE A 53 -17.81 8.14 5.19
N PRO A 54 -19.12 8.41 5.09
CA PRO A 54 -19.58 9.77 4.97
C PRO A 54 -19.09 10.49 6.22
N LYS A 55 -18.65 11.75 6.05
CA LYS A 55 -18.31 12.67 7.14
C LYS A 55 -19.12 12.34 8.39
N TYR A 56 -18.42 12.08 9.49
CA TYR A 56 -18.92 12.00 10.86
C TYR A 56 -20.25 12.76 11.02
N ASN A 57 -21.36 12.04 10.92
CA ASN A 57 -22.62 12.46 11.50
C ASN A 57 -22.65 11.82 12.88
N GLU A 58 -22.50 12.65 13.90
CA GLU A 58 -22.46 12.28 15.33
C GLU A 58 -23.73 11.55 15.80
N ASP A 59 -24.77 11.48 14.96
CA ASP A 59 -26.05 10.84 15.25
C ASP A 59 -26.23 9.43 14.66
N ILE A 60 -25.25 8.89 13.93
CA ILE A 60 -25.28 7.47 13.59
C ILE A 60 -24.78 6.71 14.82
N LYS A 61 -25.72 6.30 15.69
CA LYS A 61 -25.49 5.15 16.57
C LYS A 61 -25.17 3.97 15.66
N PHE A 62 -23.87 3.75 15.42
CA PHE A 62 -23.40 2.50 14.87
C PHE A 62 -23.91 1.42 15.82
N HIS A 63 -24.96 0.73 15.39
CA HIS A 63 -25.12 -0.62 15.86
C HIS A 63 -23.93 -1.39 15.27
N PHE A 64 -22.76 -1.30 15.92
CA PHE A 64 -21.78 -2.38 15.94
C PHE A 64 -22.41 -3.53 16.73
N GLY A 65 -23.61 -3.97 16.32
CA GLY A 65 -24.11 -5.25 16.71
C GLY A 65 -23.12 -6.24 16.15
N PHE A 66 -22.62 -7.14 17.01
CA PHE A 66 -21.99 -8.40 16.68
C PHE A 66 -22.48 -8.88 15.31
N LYS A 67 -21.77 -8.51 14.24
CA LYS A 67 -22.06 -9.08 12.93
C LYS A 67 -21.46 -10.47 13.06
N SER A 68 -22.36 -11.44 13.11
CA SER A 68 -22.16 -12.90 13.08
C SER A 68 -21.42 -13.38 11.80
N GLU A 69 -20.56 -12.54 11.24
CA GLU A 69 -19.95 -12.57 9.92
C GLU A 69 -18.44 -12.31 9.96
N ILE A 70 -17.85 -12.03 11.13
CA ILE A 70 -16.40 -12.15 11.34
C ILE A 70 -16.09 -13.64 11.30
N LYS A 71 -15.71 -14.12 10.13
CA LYS A 71 -15.65 -15.56 9.83
C LYS A 71 -14.43 -15.89 9.01
N ASN A 72 -13.85 -14.96 8.26
CA ASN A 72 -12.85 -15.36 7.29
C ASN A 72 -11.49 -15.58 7.94
N LEU A 73 -11.06 -14.69 8.84
CA LEU A 73 -9.81 -14.89 9.58
C LEU A 73 -9.95 -16.02 10.60
N ASP A 74 -11.06 -16.06 11.34
CA ASP A 74 -11.35 -17.14 12.28
C ASP A 74 -11.39 -18.50 11.58
N LYS A 75 -12.09 -18.62 10.45
CA LYS A 75 -12.15 -19.87 9.69
C LYS A 75 -10.79 -20.22 9.11
N TYR A 76 -10.01 -19.25 8.64
CA TYR A 76 -8.65 -19.47 8.16
C TYR A 76 -7.74 -20.01 9.27
N TYR A 77 -7.66 -19.34 10.41
CA TYR A 77 -6.81 -19.76 11.52
C TYR A 77 -7.26 -21.08 12.13
N ASN A 78 -8.56 -21.30 12.32
CA ASN A 78 -9.07 -22.61 12.75
C ASN A 78 -8.70 -23.72 11.76
N ASN A 79 -8.79 -23.45 10.46
CA ASN A 79 -8.44 -24.43 9.45
C ASN A 79 -6.93 -24.76 9.40
N LEU A 80 -6.04 -23.84 9.78
CA LEU A 80 -4.60 -24.16 9.94
C LEU A 80 -4.36 -25.27 10.96
N TYR A 81 -5.22 -25.39 11.98
CA TYR A 81 -5.09 -26.40 13.04
C TYR A 81 -5.91 -27.67 12.78
N PHE A 82 -7.09 -27.53 12.17
CA PHE A 82 -8.04 -28.65 12.00
C PHE A 82 -8.07 -29.22 10.57
N ASN A 83 -7.43 -28.57 9.61
CA ASN A 83 -7.21 -29.03 8.22
C ASN A 83 -8.49 -29.56 7.53
N THR A 84 -9.61 -28.89 7.76
CA THR A 84 -10.94 -29.35 7.36
C THR A 84 -11.27 -29.06 5.89
N SER A 85 -10.63 -28.04 5.29
CA SER A 85 -10.82 -27.68 3.88
C SER A 85 -9.69 -26.75 3.38
N ARG A 86 -9.64 -26.41 2.07
CA ARG A 86 -8.77 -25.33 1.60
C ARG A 86 -9.47 -23.99 1.79
N ILE A 87 -8.96 -23.18 2.71
CA ILE A 87 -9.42 -21.80 2.94
C ILE A 87 -8.26 -20.86 2.62
N ASP A 88 -8.49 -19.93 1.69
CA ASP A 88 -7.49 -18.93 1.33
C ASP A 88 -7.36 -17.89 2.45
N LYS A 89 -6.14 -17.44 2.70
CA LYS A 89 -5.84 -16.39 3.68
C LYS A 89 -6.52 -15.08 3.23
N PRO A 90 -7.40 -14.49 4.06
CA PRO A 90 -7.93 -13.15 3.81
C PRO A 90 -6.77 -12.16 3.65
N LYS A 91 -6.80 -11.31 2.62
CA LYS A 91 -5.73 -10.35 2.35
C LYS A 91 -6.24 -9.07 1.73
N ILE A 92 -5.43 -8.02 1.82
CA ILE A 92 -5.67 -6.80 1.03
C ILE A 92 -5.44 -7.11 -0.46
N HIS A 93 -6.31 -6.57 -1.31
CA HIS A 93 -6.25 -6.63 -2.75
C HIS A 93 -5.72 -5.32 -3.32
N LEU A 94 -4.42 -5.29 -3.59
CA LEU A 94 -3.79 -4.20 -4.31
C LEU A 94 -3.81 -4.45 -5.82
N PRO A 95 -3.71 -3.39 -6.63
CA PRO A 95 -3.39 -3.53 -8.05
C PRO A 95 -2.05 -4.27 -8.22
N ILE A 96 -1.97 -5.14 -9.23
CA ILE A 96 -0.92 -6.15 -9.35
C ILE A 96 0.49 -5.56 -9.54
N GLU A 97 0.62 -4.44 -10.23
CA GLU A 97 1.90 -3.73 -10.39
C GLU A 97 2.31 -3.05 -9.08
N ILE A 98 1.35 -2.59 -8.27
CA ILE A 98 1.63 -2.03 -6.95
C ILE A 98 2.11 -3.12 -6.00
N GLU A 99 1.47 -4.28 -6.00
CA GLU A 99 1.90 -5.46 -5.21
C GLU A 99 3.32 -5.90 -5.63
N LYS A 100 3.65 -5.88 -6.92
CA LYS A 100 5.01 -6.16 -7.41
C LYS A 100 6.03 -5.15 -6.89
N ILE A 101 5.71 -3.85 -6.91
CA ILE A 101 6.61 -2.80 -6.42
C ILE A 101 6.87 -2.96 -4.92
N ILE A 102 5.81 -3.14 -4.12
CA ILE A 102 5.93 -3.36 -2.67
C ILE A 102 6.77 -4.60 -2.39
N THR A 103 6.47 -5.71 -3.06
CA THR A 103 7.23 -6.96 -2.91
C THR A 103 8.71 -6.77 -3.27
N PHE A 104 9.02 -6.00 -4.31
CA PHE A 104 10.40 -5.70 -4.68
C PHE A 104 11.10 -4.88 -3.58
N CYS A 105 10.46 -3.83 -3.09
CA CYS A 105 11.00 -2.99 -2.00
C CYS A 105 11.31 -3.83 -0.76
N GLU A 106 10.38 -4.71 -0.36
CA GLU A 106 10.52 -5.49 0.87
C GLU A 106 11.55 -6.62 0.76
N LYS A 107 11.69 -7.24 -0.41
CA LYS A 107 12.76 -8.23 -0.64
C LYS A 107 14.15 -7.60 -0.64
N ASN A 108 14.25 -6.32 -0.97
CA ASN A 108 15.51 -5.58 -1.04
C ASN A 108 15.68 -4.58 0.12
N ASN A 109 15.00 -4.79 1.26
CA ASN A 109 14.88 -3.87 2.40
C ASN A 109 16.18 -3.54 3.17
N ILE A 110 17.35 -3.66 2.54
CA ILE A 110 18.63 -3.17 3.06
C ILE A 110 18.60 -1.63 3.19
N ASN A 111 17.67 -0.95 2.50
CA ASN A 111 17.55 0.50 2.47
C ASN A 111 16.23 0.98 3.11
N ASN A 112 16.32 1.81 4.16
CA ASN A 112 15.18 2.45 4.84
C ASN A 112 14.24 3.20 3.88
N ASN A 113 14.74 3.69 2.74
CA ASN A 113 13.93 4.39 1.74
C ASN A 113 12.89 3.46 1.08
N TYR A 114 13.19 2.17 0.92
CA TYR A 114 12.23 1.20 0.38
C TYR A 114 11.08 0.94 1.34
N SER A 115 11.37 0.82 2.64
CA SER A 115 10.33 0.68 3.67
C SER A 115 9.43 1.91 3.73
N TYR A 116 10.00 3.12 3.57
CA TYR A 116 9.23 4.34 3.47
C TYR A 116 8.31 4.34 2.24
N PHE A 117 8.85 4.00 1.06
CA PHE A 117 8.08 4.00 -0.18
C PHE A 117 6.97 2.94 -0.20
N SER A 118 7.24 1.71 0.26
CA SER A 118 6.20 0.67 0.35
C SER A 118 5.09 1.05 1.33
N THR A 119 5.45 1.67 2.46
CA THR A 119 4.48 2.21 3.44
C THR A 119 3.69 3.38 2.86
N PHE A 120 4.33 4.25 2.07
CA PHE A 120 3.63 5.32 1.38
C PHE A 120 2.59 4.76 0.40
N LEU A 121 2.96 3.77 -0.43
CA LEU A 121 2.06 3.18 -1.41
C LEU A 121 0.81 2.54 -0.78
N ILE A 122 0.97 1.77 0.30
CA ILE A 122 -0.17 1.11 0.96
C ILE A 122 -1.14 2.10 1.62
N ASN A 123 -0.69 3.32 1.92
CA ASN A 123 -1.54 4.38 2.49
C ASN A 123 -2.37 5.13 1.44
N ILE A 124 -2.12 4.92 0.14
CA ILE A 124 -2.89 5.55 -0.92
C ILE A 124 -4.21 4.80 -1.10
N ASN A 125 -5.30 5.54 -1.28
CA ASN A 125 -6.61 4.98 -1.59
C ASN A 125 -6.55 4.10 -2.88
N LEU A 126 -7.23 2.95 -2.83
CA LEU A 126 -7.31 1.96 -3.90
C LEU A 126 -7.68 2.53 -5.29
N GLU A 127 -8.57 3.52 -5.39
CA GLU A 127 -8.91 4.18 -6.66
C GLU A 127 -7.70 4.88 -7.28
N TYR A 128 -6.96 5.65 -6.49
CA TYR A 128 -5.74 6.32 -6.93
C TYR A 128 -4.63 5.30 -7.25
N LEU A 129 -4.53 4.20 -6.50
CA LEU A 129 -3.59 3.12 -6.82
C LEU A 129 -3.90 2.45 -8.15
N LYS A 130 -5.18 2.26 -8.50
CA LYS A 130 -5.60 1.74 -9.80
C LYS A 130 -5.25 2.70 -10.93
N GLU A 131 -5.50 3.99 -10.75
CA GLU A 131 -5.10 5.01 -11.72
C GLU A 131 -3.57 5.03 -11.91
N PHE A 132 -2.84 4.99 -10.80
CA PHE A 132 -1.38 4.95 -10.79
C PHE A 132 -0.83 3.72 -11.51
N GLU A 133 -1.37 2.52 -11.25
CA GLU A 133 -1.04 1.30 -12.00
C GLU A 133 -1.27 1.46 -13.50
N ASN A 134 -2.43 2.00 -13.90
CA ASN A 134 -2.72 2.22 -15.31
C ASN A 134 -1.68 3.14 -15.97
N ASN A 135 -1.23 4.17 -15.25
CA ASN A 135 -0.19 5.07 -15.74
C ASN A 135 1.18 4.37 -15.82
N ILE A 136 1.55 3.53 -14.84
CA ILE A 136 2.77 2.70 -14.90
C ILE A 136 2.74 1.80 -16.14
N ILE A 137 1.62 1.09 -16.38
CA ILE A 137 1.47 0.18 -17.51
C ILE A 137 1.59 0.94 -18.84
N LYS A 138 0.87 2.06 -19.00
CA LYS A 138 0.92 2.88 -20.21
C LYS A 138 2.36 3.31 -20.53
N VAL A 139 3.06 3.84 -19.54
CA VAL A 139 4.43 4.34 -19.72
C VAL A 139 5.41 3.18 -19.98
N ARG A 140 5.24 2.03 -19.31
CA ARG A 140 6.04 0.83 -19.57
C ARG A 140 5.85 0.29 -20.98
N GLU A 141 4.61 0.19 -21.46
CA GLU A 141 4.34 -0.31 -22.82
C GLU A 141 4.90 0.64 -23.90
N GLN A 142 4.89 1.96 -23.66
CA GLN A 142 5.58 2.92 -24.52
C GLN A 142 7.11 2.69 -24.58
N TYR A 143 7.70 2.15 -23.51
CA TYR A 143 9.16 2.02 -23.37
C TYR A 143 9.71 0.60 -23.55
N LYS A 144 8.84 -0.38 -23.78
CA LYS A 144 9.19 -1.79 -23.99
C LYS A 144 10.25 -1.99 -25.09
N THR A 145 10.26 -1.13 -26.11
CA THR A 145 11.18 -1.20 -27.25
C THR A 145 12.46 -0.38 -27.09
N THR A 146 12.56 0.47 -26.06
CA THR A 146 13.66 1.45 -25.92
C THR A 146 14.53 1.24 -24.69
N ASN A 147 14.25 0.22 -23.88
CA ASN A 147 14.94 -0.09 -22.62
C ASN A 147 15.02 1.12 -21.66
N LYS A 148 14.05 2.04 -21.75
CA LYS A 148 14.00 3.25 -20.94
C LYS A 148 13.45 2.95 -19.54
N LYS A 149 13.99 3.66 -18.55
CA LYS A 149 13.57 3.56 -17.15
C LYS A 149 12.28 4.35 -16.92
N LEU A 150 11.45 3.85 -16.01
CA LEU A 150 10.31 4.57 -15.45
C LEU A 150 10.80 5.45 -14.31
N TYR A 151 10.39 6.71 -14.31
CA TYR A 151 10.70 7.64 -13.23
C TYR A 151 9.41 8.05 -12.54
N ILE A 152 9.36 7.94 -11.23
CA ILE A 152 8.24 8.37 -10.39
C ILE A 152 8.80 9.39 -9.41
N SER A 153 8.12 10.52 -9.26
CA SER A 153 8.43 11.48 -8.21
C SER A 153 7.18 11.71 -7.39
N VAL A 154 7.34 11.63 -6.07
CA VAL A 154 6.33 11.99 -5.10
C VAL A 154 6.79 13.24 -4.39
N PHE A 155 5.94 14.26 -4.33
CA PHE A 155 6.22 15.47 -3.58
C PHE A 155 4.97 15.96 -2.88
N LYS A 156 5.17 16.58 -1.72
CA LYS A 156 4.08 17.22 -1.01
C LYS A 156 3.72 18.54 -1.69
N ASN A 157 2.46 18.68 -2.08
CA ASN A 157 1.96 19.93 -2.62
C ASN A 157 1.66 20.90 -1.47
N ASN A 158 2.47 21.95 -1.36
CA ASN A 158 2.35 22.95 -0.30
C ASN A 158 1.00 23.69 -0.30
N ASN A 159 0.25 23.67 -1.41
CA ASN A 159 -1.03 24.35 -1.50
C ASN A 159 -2.17 23.55 -0.85
N ASN A 160 -2.13 22.21 -0.94
CA ASN A 160 -3.25 21.36 -0.53
C ASN A 160 -2.90 20.34 0.57
N ASN A 161 -1.64 20.31 1.04
CA ASN A 161 -1.13 19.33 2.01
C ASN A 161 -1.28 17.85 1.57
N THR A 162 -1.57 17.61 0.29
CA THR A 162 -1.64 16.28 -0.34
C THR A 162 -0.30 15.90 -0.95
N ASP A 163 -0.02 14.61 -0.99
CA ASP A 163 1.12 14.07 -1.75
C ASP A 163 0.69 13.86 -3.21
N ASP A 164 1.38 14.53 -4.14
CA ASP A 164 1.15 14.38 -5.58
C ASP A 164 2.15 13.34 -6.12
N ILE A 165 1.64 12.36 -6.87
CA ILE A 165 2.43 11.28 -7.47
C ILE A 165 2.46 11.47 -8.98
N ASN A 166 3.64 11.76 -9.52
CA ASN A 166 3.79 11.95 -10.95
C ASN A 166 4.72 10.90 -11.55
N ILE A 167 4.34 10.39 -12.71
CA ILE A 167 5.15 9.49 -13.53
C ILE A 167 5.73 10.28 -14.69
N TYR A 168 7.03 10.14 -14.88
CA TYR A 168 7.79 10.84 -15.90
C TYR A 168 8.59 9.86 -16.77
N ASP A 169 8.85 10.31 -17.99
CA ASP A 169 9.91 9.77 -18.82
C ASP A 169 11.27 10.34 -18.42
N SER A 170 12.36 9.79 -18.95
CA SER A 170 13.72 10.22 -18.63
C SER A 170 13.98 11.70 -18.96
N TYR A 171 13.39 12.22 -20.04
CA TYR A 171 13.59 13.61 -20.47
C TYR A 171 12.84 14.59 -19.55
N MET A 172 11.58 14.31 -19.26
CA MET A 172 10.74 15.08 -18.34
C MET A 172 11.27 15.01 -16.92
N TYR A 173 11.72 13.84 -16.45
CA TYR A 173 12.32 13.67 -15.14
C TYR A 173 13.57 14.54 -14.99
N ASN A 174 14.51 14.49 -15.94
CA ASN A 174 15.72 15.33 -15.91
C ASN A 174 15.42 16.83 -15.95
N LYS A 175 14.38 17.24 -16.67
CA LYS A 175 13.94 18.65 -16.73
C LYS A 175 13.30 19.10 -15.41
N LEU A 176 12.55 18.21 -14.75
CA LEU A 176 11.79 18.53 -13.55
C LEU A 176 12.61 18.40 -12.27
N ILE A 177 13.53 17.42 -12.15
CA ILE A 177 14.48 17.38 -11.02
C ILE A 177 15.18 18.72 -10.90
N LYS A 178 15.70 19.29 -11.99
CA LYS A 178 16.39 20.59 -11.96
C LYS A 178 15.50 21.71 -11.41
N LYS A 179 14.19 21.63 -11.64
CA LYS A 179 13.21 22.60 -11.14
C LYS A 179 12.89 22.37 -9.66
N HIS A 180 12.71 21.12 -9.23
CA HIS A 180 12.43 20.75 -7.84
C HIS A 180 13.66 20.94 -6.94
N SER A 181 14.86 20.57 -7.40
CA SER A 181 16.12 20.78 -6.70
C SER A 181 16.48 22.26 -6.52
N ALA A 182 15.97 23.14 -7.39
CA ALA A 182 16.13 24.59 -7.24
C ALA A 182 15.24 25.17 -6.11
N SER A 183 14.16 24.47 -5.75
CA SER A 183 13.26 24.80 -4.64
C SER A 183 13.77 24.15 -3.34
N LYS A 184 14.69 24.83 -2.64
CA LYS A 184 15.41 24.33 -1.45
C LYS A 184 14.55 23.81 -0.27
N ASN A 185 13.23 24.00 -0.30
CA ASN A 185 12.36 23.72 0.85
C ASN A 185 11.39 22.53 0.68
N ASN A 186 11.35 21.88 -0.49
CA ASN A 186 10.42 20.78 -0.71
C ASN A 186 11.12 19.44 -0.52
N LYS A 187 10.58 18.59 0.37
CA LYS A 187 10.98 17.18 0.46
C LYS A 187 10.34 16.40 -0.69
N TYR A 188 11.12 15.58 -1.36
CA TYR A 188 10.62 14.73 -2.44
C TYR A 188 11.20 13.32 -2.36
N LEU A 189 10.41 12.36 -2.83
CA LEU A 189 10.75 10.97 -2.97
C LEU A 189 10.88 10.66 -4.46
N ASP A 190 12.10 10.42 -4.90
CA ASP A 190 12.42 10.06 -6.27
C ASP A 190 12.61 8.55 -6.38
N ILE A 191 11.83 7.93 -7.26
CA ILE A 191 11.88 6.51 -7.54
C ILE A 191 12.21 6.31 -9.02
N VAL A 192 13.20 5.47 -9.28
CA VAL A 192 13.52 5.01 -10.64
C VAL A 192 13.30 3.51 -10.68
N ILE A 193 12.47 3.04 -11.61
CA ILE A 193 12.17 1.62 -11.80
C ILE A 193 12.61 1.21 -13.20
N SER A 194 13.31 0.08 -13.29
CA SER A 194 13.62 -0.57 -14.56
C SER A 194 12.91 -1.92 -14.64
N TYR A 195 12.31 -2.18 -15.80
CA TYR A 195 11.63 -3.42 -16.09
C TYR A 195 12.41 -4.21 -17.14
N ASN A 196 12.46 -5.52 -16.99
CA ASN A 196 12.97 -6.41 -18.03
C ASN A 196 11.92 -6.67 -19.12
N ILE A 197 12.31 -7.40 -20.17
CA ILE A 197 11.43 -7.71 -21.31
C ILE A 197 10.18 -8.52 -20.93
N ASN A 198 10.21 -9.20 -19.78
CA ASN A 198 9.11 -9.99 -19.23
C ASN A 198 8.22 -9.17 -18.27
N ASN A 199 8.34 -7.84 -18.26
CA ASN A 199 7.61 -6.94 -17.38
C ASN A 199 7.85 -7.20 -15.87
N GLN A 200 9.00 -7.76 -15.51
CA GLN A 200 9.42 -7.87 -14.11
C GLN A 200 10.36 -6.72 -13.75
N ILE A 201 10.34 -6.31 -12.48
CA ILE A 201 11.25 -5.26 -11.97
C ILE A 201 12.66 -5.86 -11.88
N ASP A 202 13.59 -5.28 -12.63
CA ASP A 202 15.00 -5.72 -12.67
C ASP A 202 15.84 -4.96 -11.64
N ASN A 203 15.62 -3.64 -11.57
CA ASN A 203 16.28 -2.77 -10.59
C ASN A 203 15.37 -1.57 -10.23
N MET A 204 15.50 -1.09 -9.00
CA MET A 204 14.82 0.08 -8.48
C MET A 204 15.75 0.92 -7.61
N SER A 205 15.67 2.25 -7.68
CA SER A 205 16.34 3.13 -6.72
C SER A 205 15.34 4.09 -6.12
N VAL A 206 15.37 4.26 -4.79
CA VAL A 206 14.53 5.21 -4.07
C VAL A 206 15.43 6.19 -3.30
N LYS A 207 15.22 7.48 -3.54
CA LYS A 207 15.98 8.57 -2.90
C LYS A 207 15.02 9.57 -2.27
N ILE A 208 15.25 9.87 -0.99
CA ILE A 208 14.59 10.94 -0.25
C ILE A 208 15.55 12.13 -0.23
N SER A 209 15.08 13.32 -0.61
CA SER A 209 15.83 14.58 -0.54
C SER A 209 15.06 15.63 0.27
#